data_AF-A0A7Z0ENC8-F1
#
_entry.id   AF-A0A7Z0ENC8-F1
#
_cell.length_a   1.000
_cell.length_b   1.000
_cell.length_c   1.000
_cell.angle_alpha   90.00
_cell.angle_beta   90.00
_cell.angle_gamma   90.00
#
_symmetry.space_group_name_H-M   'P 1'
#
loop_
_entity.id
_entity.type
_entity.pdbx_description
1 polymer ?
#
loop_
_entity_poly.entity_id
_entity_poly.type
_entity_poly.pdbx_seq_one_letter_code
_entity_poly.pdbx_strand_id
1 'polypeptide(L)'
;MPRILLRSGRSPFDPVPPEQVIQQNLIATNTGNLLFSDAVHKMLSTPDTEIVPNRYKVDPSDADRINDEYDAFVVPLANAFRPSFTRHLDDLSALIEKLRIPVVVFGVGGQAGTDYGTDHLAPIEDKVRRFCSAVLERSPSIGVRGEFTERYLNGLGYSDVEVIGCPSMFMHGRELRVDRRTDTLDASARLAINVSYDSGNIPGSVIGDGLIDRLADAALRRHPDLLYMAQELQDLELLYWGDVSEAAGTSSAAPLTRTHPLLREERTRLYYDSSTWIDALRDRDFAFGTRIHGNVAALLAGTPAVVLCHDSRTLELCRYFDIPHRLVSDLADETDLAGLPARLYEEADFSAMSAGHGERFDRLVSFMDRHGLDHVHRPGGDGGAAFESELKRVDLHPGVGSWRGDDDGGLGYRLAWLRQANAQAKARQTASDKRVRELSAKVTALEKKAKETAGLVKSVERTAKRLEKLEAQVRSTPYLRLRRLAGRVLRRLGLRR
;
A
#
# COMPACT_ATOMS: atom_id res chain seq x y z
N MET A 1 -19.77 22.18 -15.12
CA MET A 1 -19.64 20.79 -14.67
C MET A 1 -18.44 20.73 -13.76
N PRO A 2 -18.60 20.43 -12.46
CA PRO A 2 -17.47 20.23 -11.56
C PRO A 2 -16.53 19.15 -12.11
N ARG A 3 -15.21 19.38 -12.00
CA ARG A 3 -14.16 18.46 -12.43
C ARG A 3 -13.44 17.93 -11.21
N ILE A 4 -13.55 16.64 -10.95
CA ILE A 4 -12.93 15.98 -9.79
C ILE A 4 -11.68 15.24 -10.27
N LEU A 5 -10.53 15.61 -9.72
CA LEU A 5 -9.34 14.79 -9.83
C LEU A 5 -9.47 13.63 -8.85
N LEU A 6 -9.47 12.39 -9.33
CA LEU A 6 -9.59 11.19 -8.49
C LEU A 6 -8.26 10.45 -8.43
N ARG A 7 -7.78 10.15 -7.21
CA ARG A 7 -6.65 9.25 -7.02
C ARG A 7 -7.04 7.81 -7.38
N SER A 8 -6.83 7.44 -8.63
CA SER A 8 -7.15 6.14 -9.21
C SER A 8 -6.23 5.85 -10.39
N GLY A 9 -6.15 4.60 -10.82
CA GLY A 9 -5.29 4.18 -11.93
C GLY A 9 -5.83 4.59 -13.29
N ARG A 10 -7.15 4.44 -13.47
CA ARG A 10 -7.88 4.72 -14.72
C ARG A 10 -9.37 4.89 -14.44
N SER A 11 -10.13 5.28 -15.45
CA SER A 11 -11.59 5.24 -15.40
C SER A 11 -12.06 3.78 -15.47
N PRO A 12 -13.12 3.38 -14.74
CA PRO A 12 -13.79 2.10 -14.93
C PRO A 12 -14.32 1.91 -16.36
N PHE A 13 -14.53 3.01 -17.09
CA PHE A 13 -15.01 3.01 -18.47
C PHE A 13 -13.92 2.87 -19.53
N ASP A 14 -12.64 2.87 -19.14
CA ASP A 14 -11.50 2.77 -20.06
C ASP A 14 -10.97 1.32 -20.09
N PRO A 15 -11.42 0.45 -21.02
CA PRO A 15 -10.89 -0.90 -21.13
C PRO A 15 -9.43 -0.84 -21.60
N VAL A 16 -8.57 -1.64 -20.97
CA VAL A 16 -7.14 -1.70 -21.26
C VAL A 16 -6.66 -3.16 -21.30
N PRO A 17 -5.71 -3.50 -22.18
CA PRO A 17 -5.17 -4.84 -22.24
C PRO A 17 -4.17 -5.09 -21.09
N PRO A 18 -3.88 -6.36 -20.74
CA PRO A 18 -3.03 -6.72 -19.60
C PRO A 18 -1.64 -6.08 -19.64
N GLU A 19 -1.01 -6.02 -20.81
CA GLU A 19 0.31 -5.40 -20.98
C GLU A 19 0.34 -3.94 -20.56
N GLN A 20 -0.75 -3.20 -20.82
CA GLN A 20 -0.83 -1.79 -20.46
C GLN A 20 -0.99 -1.63 -18.96
N VAL A 21 -1.80 -2.49 -18.32
CA VAL A 21 -1.95 -2.54 -16.86
C VAL A 21 -0.61 -2.77 -16.19
N ILE A 22 0.18 -3.70 -16.72
CA ILE A 22 1.52 -4.03 -16.22
C ILE A 22 2.46 -2.83 -16.38
N GLN A 23 2.60 -2.31 -17.59
CA GLN A 23 3.60 -1.29 -17.91
C GLN A 23 3.34 0.07 -17.27
N GLN A 24 2.06 0.41 -17.07
CA GLN A 24 1.67 1.68 -16.46
C GLN A 24 1.31 1.51 -14.97
N ASN A 25 1.40 0.30 -14.42
CA ASN A 25 1.03 -0.03 -13.05
C ASN A 25 -0.35 0.53 -12.66
N LEU A 26 -1.36 0.29 -13.51
CA LEU A 26 -2.70 0.88 -13.35
C LEU A 26 -3.47 0.34 -12.13
N ILE A 27 -2.92 -0.67 -11.45
CA ILE A 27 -3.46 -1.22 -10.20
C ILE A 27 -2.68 -0.78 -8.95
N ALA A 28 -1.65 0.08 -9.09
CA ALA A 28 -0.75 0.47 -8.00
C ALA A 28 -0.30 -0.75 -7.16
N THR A 29 0.22 -1.75 -7.86
CA THR A 29 0.69 -3.07 -7.37
C THR A 29 -0.37 -4.03 -6.84
N ASN A 30 -1.64 -3.63 -6.69
CA ASN A 30 -2.68 -4.51 -6.14
C ASN A 30 -4.09 -4.20 -6.68
N THR A 31 -4.81 -5.20 -7.20
CA THR A 31 -6.15 -5.04 -7.79
C THR A 31 -7.23 -4.65 -6.78
N GLY A 32 -7.03 -4.92 -5.49
CA GLY A 32 -7.89 -4.42 -4.42
C GLY A 32 -7.98 -2.89 -4.36
N ASN A 33 -6.99 -2.18 -4.92
CA ASN A 33 -7.05 -0.73 -5.06
C ASN A 33 -8.19 -0.25 -5.96
N LEU A 34 -8.56 -1.06 -6.95
CA LEU A 34 -9.61 -0.74 -7.89
C LEU A 34 -10.99 -0.81 -7.26
N LEU A 35 -11.26 -1.78 -6.37
CA LEU A 35 -12.58 -1.90 -5.74
C LEU A 35 -12.99 -0.63 -5.00
N PHE A 36 -12.08 -0.02 -4.23
CA PHE A 36 -12.40 1.20 -3.49
C PHE A 36 -12.30 2.46 -4.34
N SER A 37 -11.42 2.52 -5.35
CA SER A 37 -11.40 3.66 -6.26
C SER A 37 -12.63 3.71 -7.16
N ASP A 38 -13.08 2.55 -7.63
CA ASP A 38 -14.24 2.43 -8.52
C ASP A 38 -15.54 2.66 -7.75
N ALA A 39 -15.61 2.25 -6.48
CA ALA A 39 -16.73 2.59 -5.60
C ALA A 39 -16.84 4.11 -5.41
N VAL A 40 -15.72 4.80 -5.14
CA VAL A 40 -15.73 6.28 -5.03
C VAL A 40 -16.04 6.92 -6.37
N HIS A 41 -15.50 6.39 -7.48
CA HIS A 41 -15.84 6.87 -8.82
C HIS A 41 -17.35 6.81 -9.05
N LYS A 42 -17.96 5.63 -8.85
CA LYS A 42 -19.41 5.42 -8.98
C LYS A 42 -20.22 6.36 -8.11
N MET A 43 -19.82 6.54 -6.85
CA MET A 43 -20.53 7.45 -5.93
C MET A 43 -20.56 8.88 -6.44
N LEU A 44 -19.49 9.35 -7.09
CA LEU A 44 -19.35 10.72 -7.57
C LEU A 44 -19.82 10.93 -9.01
N SER A 45 -20.24 9.87 -9.71
CA SER A 45 -20.70 9.91 -11.12
C SER A 45 -22.10 10.51 -11.27
N THR A 46 -22.27 11.78 -10.89
CA THR A 46 -23.50 12.53 -11.15
C THR A 46 -23.52 13.09 -12.58
N PRO A 47 -24.69 13.38 -13.18
CA PRO A 47 -24.79 13.84 -14.57
C PRO A 47 -23.94 15.08 -14.92
N ASP A 48 -23.67 15.94 -13.94
CA ASP A 48 -22.96 17.20 -14.11
C ASP A 48 -21.49 17.14 -13.66
N THR A 49 -20.96 15.96 -13.28
CA THR A 49 -19.60 15.79 -12.75
C THR A 49 -18.68 15.07 -13.73
N GLU A 50 -17.51 15.63 -14.02
CA GLU A 50 -16.44 14.97 -14.75
C GLU A 50 -15.41 14.41 -13.75
N ILE A 51 -15.10 13.12 -13.82
CA ILE A 51 -14.11 12.48 -12.95
C ILE A 51 -12.88 12.13 -13.77
N VAL A 52 -11.72 12.63 -13.36
CA VAL A 52 -10.46 12.41 -14.06
C VAL A 52 -9.48 11.64 -13.17
N PRO A 53 -9.05 10.43 -13.57
CA PRO A 53 -8.02 9.68 -12.87
C PRO A 53 -6.66 10.40 -12.91
N ASN A 54 -6.00 10.54 -11.76
CA ASN A 54 -4.61 11.03 -11.71
C ASN A 54 -3.57 9.95 -12.09
N ARG A 55 -4.01 8.73 -12.38
CA ARG A 55 -3.18 7.57 -12.72
C ARG A 55 -2.16 7.21 -11.64
N TYR A 56 -2.51 7.44 -10.39
CA TYR A 56 -1.64 7.35 -9.22
C TYR A 56 -0.37 8.21 -9.29
N LYS A 57 -0.30 9.18 -10.22
CA LYS A 57 0.82 10.12 -10.32
C LYS A 57 0.58 11.28 -9.36
N VAL A 58 1.62 11.59 -8.59
CA VAL A 58 1.63 12.70 -7.64
C VAL A 58 2.92 13.46 -7.88
N ASP A 59 2.78 14.69 -8.38
CA ASP A 59 3.89 15.59 -8.63
C ASP A 59 3.53 16.98 -8.08
N PRO A 60 4.24 17.48 -7.04
CA PRO A 60 3.99 18.81 -6.49
C PRO A 60 4.21 19.97 -7.47
N SER A 61 4.78 19.74 -8.65
CA SER A 61 4.88 20.75 -9.72
C SER A 61 3.59 20.89 -10.54
N ASP A 62 2.68 19.92 -10.48
CA ASP A 62 1.38 19.98 -11.15
C ASP A 62 0.35 20.84 -10.40
N ALA A 63 0.68 21.38 -9.22
CA ALA A 63 -0.26 22.05 -8.33
C ALA A 63 -1.00 23.22 -9.00
N ASP A 64 -0.31 24.06 -9.78
CA ASP A 64 -0.94 25.21 -10.45
C ASP A 64 -1.97 24.73 -11.48
N ARG A 65 -1.60 23.76 -12.30
CA ARG A 65 -2.51 23.12 -13.26
C ARG A 65 -3.72 22.51 -12.54
N ILE A 66 -3.49 21.79 -11.44
CA ILE A 66 -4.57 21.13 -10.69
C ILE A 66 -5.53 22.17 -10.11
N ASN A 67 -5.00 23.26 -9.56
CA ASN A 67 -5.82 24.35 -9.01
C ASN A 67 -6.66 25.08 -10.06
N ASP A 68 -6.19 25.13 -11.30
CA ASP A 68 -6.87 25.83 -12.39
C ASP A 68 -7.87 24.92 -13.13
N GLU A 69 -7.65 23.60 -13.14
CA GLU A 69 -8.43 22.64 -13.94
C GLU A 69 -9.50 21.86 -13.18
N TYR A 70 -9.39 21.74 -11.85
CA TYR A 70 -10.25 20.87 -11.03
C TYR A 70 -10.88 21.64 -9.87
N ASP A 71 -12.05 21.19 -9.45
CA ASP A 71 -12.80 21.75 -8.33
C ASP A 71 -12.55 21.02 -7.01
N ALA A 72 -12.09 19.77 -7.07
CA ALA A 72 -11.70 18.98 -5.89
C ALA A 72 -10.66 17.91 -6.24
N PHE A 73 -9.83 17.54 -5.26
CA PHE A 73 -8.97 16.36 -5.33
C PHE A 73 -9.46 15.29 -4.35
N VAL A 74 -10.02 14.21 -4.87
CA VAL A 74 -10.55 13.09 -4.08
C VAL A 74 -9.50 11.98 -4.01
N VAL A 75 -9.19 11.54 -2.80
CA VAL A 75 -8.04 10.69 -2.50
C VAL A 75 -8.47 9.41 -1.77
N PRO A 76 -8.95 8.38 -2.49
CA PRO A 76 -9.13 7.06 -1.92
C PRO A 76 -7.78 6.45 -1.54
N LEU A 77 -7.67 6.02 -0.29
CA LEU A 77 -6.48 5.39 0.27
C LEU A 77 -6.81 4.03 0.87
N ALA A 78 -5.74 3.33 1.21
CA ALA A 78 -5.79 2.11 1.98
C ALA A 78 -4.89 2.27 3.21
N ASN A 79 -4.00 1.33 3.45
CA ASN A 79 -2.99 1.32 4.49
C ASN A 79 -1.83 2.30 4.25
N ALA A 80 -2.12 3.59 4.04
CA ALA A 80 -1.11 4.60 3.69
C ALA A 80 -0.13 4.89 4.84
N PHE A 81 -0.53 4.72 6.10
CA PHE A 81 0.37 4.92 7.24
C PHE A 81 1.16 3.64 7.51
N ARG A 82 2.24 3.47 6.74
CA ARG A 82 3.20 2.38 6.84
C ARG A 82 4.58 2.82 6.34
N PRO A 83 5.69 2.24 6.84
CA PRO A 83 7.04 2.63 6.45
C PRO A 83 7.30 2.60 4.93
N SER A 84 6.81 1.59 4.22
CA SER A 84 7.02 1.45 2.77
C SER A 84 6.28 2.49 1.91
N PHE A 85 5.36 3.27 2.48
CA PHE A 85 4.60 4.30 1.77
C PHE A 85 5.09 5.73 2.04
N THR A 86 6.08 5.89 2.92
CA THR A 86 6.67 7.17 3.36
C THR A 86 6.91 8.16 2.22
N ARG A 87 7.57 7.73 1.13
CA ARG A 87 7.85 8.62 -0.02
C ARG A 87 6.57 9.13 -0.68
N HIS A 88 5.60 8.26 -0.92
CA HIS A 88 4.32 8.65 -1.52
C HIS A 88 3.53 9.58 -0.59
N LEU A 89 3.63 9.37 0.73
CA LEU A 89 3.00 10.24 1.72
C LEU A 89 3.63 11.65 1.71
N ASP A 90 4.96 11.75 1.60
CA ASP A 90 5.65 13.04 1.44
C ASP A 90 5.26 13.74 0.14
N ASP A 91 5.22 13.02 -0.99
CA ASP A 91 4.86 13.57 -2.29
C ASP A 91 3.40 14.07 -2.29
N LEU A 92 2.48 13.31 -1.68
CA LEU A 92 1.08 13.72 -1.49
C LEU A 92 0.98 14.97 -0.60
N SER A 93 1.67 14.99 0.53
CA SER A 93 1.66 16.15 1.43
C SER A 93 2.17 17.40 0.73
N ALA A 94 3.30 17.28 0.00
CA ALA A 94 3.90 18.40 -0.73
C ALA A 94 3.01 18.92 -1.87
N LEU A 95 2.22 18.06 -2.51
CA LEU A 95 1.22 18.49 -3.48
C LEU A 95 0.06 19.21 -2.79
N ILE A 96 -0.55 18.58 -1.76
CA ILE A 96 -1.73 19.09 -1.05
C ILE A 96 -1.48 20.48 -0.44
N GLU A 97 -0.31 20.70 0.16
CA GLU A 97 0.12 21.99 0.71
C GLU A 97 0.01 23.14 -0.32
N LYS A 98 0.20 22.84 -1.62
CA LYS A 98 0.12 23.81 -2.71
C LYS A 98 -1.26 23.90 -3.37
N LEU A 99 -2.17 22.98 -3.06
CA LEU A 99 -3.52 23.03 -3.62
C LEU A 99 -4.33 24.14 -2.95
N ARG A 100 -5.26 24.74 -3.68
CA ARG A 100 -6.24 25.75 -3.21
C ARG A 100 -7.66 25.21 -3.21
N ILE A 101 -7.84 24.01 -3.76
CA ILE A 101 -9.11 23.30 -3.88
C ILE A 101 -9.29 22.32 -2.71
N PRO A 102 -10.53 21.92 -2.39
CA PRO A 102 -10.81 20.87 -1.41
C PRO A 102 -10.05 19.57 -1.70
N VAL A 103 -9.57 18.92 -0.64
CA VAL A 103 -8.90 17.61 -0.72
C VAL A 103 -9.59 16.62 0.21
N VAL A 104 -10.30 15.65 -0.36
CA VAL A 104 -11.13 14.72 0.42
C VAL A 104 -10.49 13.34 0.47
N VAL A 105 -10.08 12.90 1.66
CA VAL A 105 -9.46 11.58 1.87
C VAL A 105 -10.51 10.55 2.25
N PHE A 106 -10.61 9.48 1.45
CA PHE A 106 -11.50 8.34 1.72
C PHE A 106 -10.73 7.15 2.27
N GLY A 107 -11.08 6.72 3.48
CA GLY A 107 -10.70 5.42 4.04
C GLY A 107 -9.18 5.21 4.14
N VAL A 108 -8.44 6.18 4.68
CA VAL A 108 -7.02 5.97 5.01
C VAL A 108 -6.88 5.10 6.26
N GLY A 109 -5.83 4.28 6.31
CA GLY A 109 -5.61 3.29 7.36
C GLY A 109 -4.15 3.21 7.81
N GLY A 110 -3.96 2.90 9.09
CA GLY A 110 -2.69 2.47 9.66
C GLY A 110 -2.41 0.99 9.42
N GLN A 111 -1.13 0.61 9.52
CA GLN A 111 -0.72 -0.79 9.42
C GLN A 111 0.18 -1.17 10.59
N ALA A 112 -0.40 -1.90 11.54
CA ALA A 112 0.21 -2.60 12.68
C ALA A 112 -0.06 -4.11 12.67
N GLY A 113 0.49 -4.82 13.66
CA GLY A 113 0.11 -6.21 13.98
C GLY A 113 -1.36 -6.35 14.42
N THR A 114 -1.82 -7.57 14.64
CA THR A 114 -3.21 -7.86 15.09
C THR A 114 -3.47 -7.42 16.53
N ASP A 115 -2.41 -7.17 17.30
CA ASP A 115 -2.41 -6.57 18.64
C ASP A 115 -2.60 -5.04 18.62
N TYR A 116 -2.58 -4.43 17.43
CA TYR A 116 -2.62 -2.98 17.23
C TYR A 116 -1.45 -2.20 17.87
N GLY A 117 -0.29 -2.85 18.07
CA GLY A 117 0.94 -2.16 18.50
C GLY A 117 1.43 -1.17 17.43
N THR A 118 1.62 0.11 17.79
CA THR A 118 1.99 1.18 16.85
C THR A 118 3.46 1.59 16.89
N ASP A 119 4.29 0.94 17.70
CA ASP A 119 5.69 1.35 17.93
C ASP A 119 6.52 1.45 16.64
N HIS A 120 6.29 0.56 15.68
CA HIS A 120 6.98 0.59 14.38
C HIS A 120 6.50 1.71 13.45
N LEU A 121 5.41 2.40 13.79
CA LEU A 121 4.95 3.61 13.10
C LEU A 121 5.61 4.88 13.64
N ALA A 122 6.23 4.85 14.84
CA ALA A 122 6.90 6.00 15.43
C ALA A 122 7.88 6.72 14.47
N PRO A 123 8.72 6.01 13.66
CA PRO A 123 9.65 6.65 12.73
C PRO A 123 8.99 7.44 11.58
N ILE A 124 7.70 7.24 11.33
CA ILE A 124 6.96 7.94 10.25
C ILE A 124 5.93 8.94 10.77
N GLU A 125 5.74 9.07 12.08
CA GLU A 125 4.68 9.91 12.64
C GLU A 125 4.75 11.36 12.20
N ASP A 126 5.95 11.95 12.07
CA ASP A 126 6.08 13.33 11.60
C ASP A 126 5.54 13.52 10.17
N LYS A 127 5.63 12.48 9.34
CA LYS A 127 5.09 12.48 7.99
C LYS A 127 3.58 12.27 7.99
N VAL A 128 3.09 11.42 8.89
CA VAL A 128 1.64 11.26 9.13
C VAL A 128 1.03 12.58 9.60
N ARG A 129 1.67 13.27 10.57
CA ARG A 129 1.27 14.59 11.04
C ARG A 129 1.23 15.59 9.89
N ARG A 130 2.32 15.71 9.13
CA ARG A 130 2.38 16.61 7.97
C ARG A 130 1.24 16.35 6.97
N PHE A 131 1.00 15.08 6.62
CA PHE A 131 -0.09 14.71 5.73
C PHE A 131 -1.46 15.09 6.30
N CYS A 132 -1.73 14.75 7.57
CA CYS A 132 -3.02 15.04 8.21
C CYS A 132 -3.28 16.54 8.30
N SER A 133 -2.27 17.34 8.71
CA SER A 133 -2.37 18.80 8.74
C SER A 133 -2.66 19.37 7.34
N ALA A 134 -1.93 18.90 6.31
CA ALA A 134 -2.14 19.37 4.94
C ALA A 134 -3.56 19.07 4.42
N VAL A 135 -4.11 17.89 4.76
CA VAL A 135 -5.48 17.53 4.38
C VAL A 135 -6.50 18.38 5.15
N LEU A 136 -6.35 18.55 6.46
CA LEU A 136 -7.30 19.29 7.30
C LEU A 136 -7.30 20.80 7.03
N GLU A 137 -6.24 21.36 6.43
CA GLU A 137 -6.27 22.71 5.88
C GLU A 137 -7.19 22.85 4.64
N ARG A 138 -7.60 21.74 4.04
CA ARG A 138 -8.40 21.65 2.80
C ARG A 138 -9.72 20.91 2.97
N SER A 139 -10.02 20.41 4.16
CA SER A 139 -11.11 19.48 4.41
C SER A 139 -11.60 19.56 5.86
N PRO A 140 -12.91 19.43 6.14
CA PRO A 140 -13.42 19.47 7.50
C PRO A 140 -12.99 18.26 8.35
N SER A 141 -12.63 17.14 7.73
CA SER A 141 -12.20 15.93 8.43
C SER A 141 -11.39 14.97 7.54
N ILE A 142 -10.87 13.88 8.11
CA ILE A 142 -10.22 12.77 7.39
C ILE A 142 -11.04 11.50 7.54
N GLY A 143 -11.46 10.89 6.44
CA GLY A 143 -12.12 9.59 6.44
C GLY A 143 -11.12 8.44 6.67
N VAL A 144 -11.34 7.64 7.71
CA VAL A 144 -10.49 6.49 8.08
C VAL A 144 -11.22 5.15 7.99
N ARG A 145 -10.45 4.05 7.90
CA ARG A 145 -10.98 2.68 7.71
C ARG A 145 -11.62 2.07 8.94
N GLY A 146 -11.30 2.54 10.14
CA GLY A 146 -11.79 1.96 11.39
C GLY A 146 -11.28 2.71 12.61
N GLU A 147 -11.70 2.22 13.77
CA GLU A 147 -11.41 2.82 15.07
C GLU A 147 -9.93 2.67 15.47
N PHE A 148 -9.21 1.69 14.92
CA PHE A 148 -7.78 1.57 15.17
C PHE A 148 -7.03 2.79 14.61
N THR A 149 -7.27 3.13 13.36
CA THR A 149 -6.66 4.27 12.69
C THR A 149 -7.13 5.57 13.32
N GLU A 150 -8.41 5.68 13.68
CA GLU A 150 -8.94 6.83 14.43
C GLU A 150 -8.17 7.03 15.75
N ARG A 151 -8.03 5.98 16.58
CA ARG A 151 -7.26 6.06 17.83
C ARG A 151 -5.79 6.43 17.60
N TYR A 152 -5.18 5.88 16.55
CA TYR A 152 -3.81 6.23 16.18
C TYR A 152 -3.68 7.72 15.86
N LEU A 153 -4.57 8.29 15.02
CA LEU A 153 -4.54 9.71 14.68
C LEU A 153 -4.90 10.62 15.86
N ASN A 154 -5.85 10.22 16.71
CA ASN A 154 -6.15 10.90 17.98
C ASN A 154 -4.91 10.98 18.88
N GLY A 155 -4.13 9.89 18.97
CA GLY A 155 -2.86 9.85 19.69
C GLY A 155 -1.79 10.79 19.13
N LEU A 156 -1.87 11.14 17.85
CA LEU A 156 -1.01 12.15 17.21
C LEU A 156 -1.53 13.59 17.36
N GLY A 157 -2.71 13.78 17.95
CA GLY A 157 -3.32 15.08 18.21
C GLY A 157 -4.38 15.53 17.20
N TYR A 158 -4.91 14.64 16.35
CA TYR A 158 -5.96 14.97 15.38
C TYR A 158 -7.31 14.39 15.80
N SER A 159 -8.31 15.25 16.05
CA SER A 159 -9.67 14.86 16.39
C SER A 159 -10.67 14.95 15.23
N ASP A 160 -10.32 15.67 14.16
CA ASP A 160 -11.15 15.84 12.96
C ASP A 160 -11.03 14.61 12.05
N VAL A 161 -11.38 13.45 12.61
CA VAL A 161 -11.24 12.14 12.02
C VAL A 161 -12.59 11.42 12.06
N GLU A 162 -12.92 10.72 10.98
CA GLU A 162 -14.19 10.06 10.83
C GLU A 162 -14.05 8.63 10.35
N VAL A 163 -14.49 7.69 11.16
CA VAL A 163 -14.55 6.29 10.74
C VAL A 163 -15.64 6.12 9.67
N ILE A 164 -15.24 5.89 8.43
CA ILE A 164 -16.15 5.66 7.29
C ILE A 164 -15.96 4.29 6.65
N GLY A 165 -14.96 3.53 7.09
CA GLY A 165 -14.64 2.24 6.51
C GLY A 165 -13.94 2.34 5.15
N CYS A 166 -14.03 1.25 4.38
CA CYS A 166 -13.55 1.19 3.02
C CYS A 166 -14.75 1.39 2.06
N PRO A 167 -14.69 2.37 1.13
CA PRO A 167 -15.79 2.66 0.20
C PRO A 167 -16.26 1.45 -0.62
N SER A 168 -15.39 0.49 -0.87
CA SER A 168 -15.71 -0.73 -1.64
C SER A 168 -16.90 -1.50 -1.08
N MET A 169 -17.13 -1.51 0.24
CA MET A 169 -18.28 -2.20 0.84
C MET A 169 -19.62 -1.64 0.38
N PHE A 170 -19.64 -0.38 -0.08
CA PHE A 170 -20.83 0.35 -0.46
C PHE A 170 -21.01 0.46 -1.99
N MET A 171 -20.33 -0.38 -2.77
CA MET A 171 -20.45 -0.42 -4.23
C MET A 171 -21.90 -0.55 -4.71
N HIS A 172 -22.75 -1.26 -3.97
CA HIS A 172 -24.17 -1.46 -4.26
C HIS A 172 -25.11 -0.55 -3.43
N GLY A 173 -24.56 0.46 -2.75
CA GLY A 173 -25.32 1.41 -1.96
C GLY A 173 -25.66 0.91 -0.55
N ARG A 174 -26.87 1.29 -0.09
CA ARG A 174 -27.34 1.13 1.30
C ARG A 174 -27.65 -0.31 1.70
N GLU A 175 -27.75 -1.21 0.73
CA GLU A 175 -28.10 -2.61 0.97
C GLU A 175 -26.93 -3.52 0.60
N LEU A 176 -26.61 -4.42 1.52
CA LEU A 176 -25.70 -5.54 1.29
C LEU A 176 -26.28 -6.72 2.06
N ARG A 177 -26.60 -7.79 1.34
CA ARG A 177 -27.11 -9.02 1.92
C ARG A 177 -26.32 -10.19 1.39
N VAL A 178 -25.76 -10.96 2.30
CA VAL A 178 -25.02 -12.18 2.00
C VAL A 178 -25.53 -13.26 2.94
N ASP A 179 -26.07 -14.32 2.35
CA ASP A 179 -26.55 -15.49 3.08
C ASP A 179 -25.79 -16.71 2.61
N ARG A 180 -25.62 -17.69 3.51
CA ARG A 180 -25.14 -19.01 3.12
C ARG A 180 -26.13 -19.65 2.15
N ARG A 181 -25.59 -20.26 1.09
CA ARG A 181 -26.38 -20.92 0.03
C ARG A 181 -26.83 -22.33 0.44
N THR A 182 -26.06 -22.97 1.30
CA THR A 182 -26.30 -24.31 1.84
C THR A 182 -25.92 -24.33 3.32
N ASP A 183 -26.27 -25.39 4.03
CA ASP A 183 -25.90 -25.54 5.45
C ASP A 183 -24.42 -25.95 5.61
N THR A 184 -23.92 -26.80 4.69
CA THR A 184 -22.57 -27.37 4.72
C THR A 184 -21.92 -27.30 3.34
N LEU A 185 -20.59 -27.41 3.29
CA LEU A 185 -19.82 -27.54 2.04
C LEU A 185 -19.17 -28.92 1.93
N ASP A 186 -19.24 -29.52 0.75
CA ASP A 186 -18.57 -30.79 0.44
C ASP A 186 -17.47 -30.63 -0.63
N ALA A 187 -16.96 -31.75 -1.16
CA ALA A 187 -15.90 -31.76 -2.18
C ALA A 187 -16.24 -30.97 -3.46
N SER A 188 -17.52 -30.91 -3.79
CA SER A 188 -18.02 -30.32 -5.03
C SER A 188 -18.20 -28.81 -4.93
N ALA A 189 -18.11 -28.24 -3.72
CA ALA A 189 -18.21 -26.81 -3.49
C ALA A 189 -17.17 -26.03 -4.31
N ARG A 190 -17.64 -25.00 -5.01
CA ARG A 190 -16.84 -24.12 -5.86
C ARG A 190 -16.26 -23.00 -5.02
N LEU A 191 -15.08 -23.25 -4.47
CA LEU A 191 -14.42 -22.32 -3.56
C LEU A 191 -13.61 -21.27 -4.33
N ALA A 192 -13.49 -20.08 -3.75
CA ALA A 192 -12.51 -19.09 -4.17
C ALA A 192 -11.54 -18.77 -3.03
N ILE A 193 -10.24 -18.84 -3.29
CA ILE A 193 -9.21 -18.50 -2.30
C ILE A 193 -8.44 -17.26 -2.75
N ASN A 194 -8.10 -16.39 -1.82
CA ASN A 194 -7.18 -15.28 -2.03
C ASN A 194 -6.11 -15.29 -0.94
N VAL A 195 -4.86 -15.04 -1.29
CA VAL A 195 -3.79 -15.10 -0.30
C VAL A 195 -2.76 -14.02 -0.51
N SER A 196 -2.17 -13.63 0.61
CA SER A 196 -0.97 -12.82 0.70
C SER A 196 0.18 -13.78 1.01
N TYR A 197 1.23 -13.71 0.22
CA TYR A 197 2.47 -14.43 0.49
C TYR A 197 3.42 -13.54 1.29
N ASP A 198 4.49 -14.14 1.82
CA ASP A 198 5.45 -13.45 2.67
C ASP A 198 5.98 -12.17 1.99
N SER A 199 5.42 -11.04 2.42
CA SER A 199 5.87 -9.69 2.06
C SER A 199 6.90 -9.16 3.06
N GLY A 200 7.27 -10.02 4.03
CA GLY A 200 8.35 -9.91 5.00
C GLY A 200 8.66 -8.49 5.41
N ASN A 201 7.79 -7.82 6.19
CA ASN A 201 8.10 -6.50 6.78
C ASN A 201 7.12 -5.97 7.87
N ILE A 202 6.22 -6.78 8.44
CA ILE A 202 5.36 -6.33 9.56
C ILE A 202 5.72 -7.13 10.82
N PRO A 203 6.36 -6.50 11.82
CA PRO A 203 6.48 -7.11 13.14
C PRO A 203 5.09 -7.52 13.66
N GLY A 204 4.93 -8.80 14.02
CA GLY A 204 3.67 -9.37 14.50
C GLY A 204 2.73 -9.92 13.42
N SER A 205 3.09 -9.92 12.14
CA SER A 205 2.34 -10.63 11.08
C SER A 205 2.76 -12.10 10.99
N VAL A 206 1.78 -13.00 10.89
CA VAL A 206 1.97 -14.47 10.92
C VAL A 206 2.12 -15.10 9.51
N ILE A 207 2.08 -14.31 8.43
CA ILE A 207 2.06 -14.81 7.04
C ILE A 207 3.33 -15.60 6.58
N GLY A 208 4.38 -15.68 7.39
CA GLY A 208 5.67 -16.27 6.98
C GLY A 208 5.92 -17.74 7.36
N ASP A 209 5.01 -18.43 8.05
CA ASP A 209 5.23 -19.81 8.54
C ASP A 209 4.78 -20.92 7.56
N GLY A 210 4.33 -20.52 6.35
CA GLY A 210 3.81 -21.40 5.31
C GLY A 210 2.43 -22.01 5.61
N LEU A 211 1.75 -21.61 6.69
CA LEU A 211 0.40 -22.11 7.02
C LEU A 211 -0.60 -21.82 5.90
N ILE A 212 -0.57 -20.60 5.37
CA ILE A 212 -1.47 -20.16 4.29
C ILE A 212 -1.19 -20.94 3.00
N ASP A 213 0.08 -21.24 2.70
CA ASP A 213 0.46 -22.06 1.55
C ASP A 213 -0.07 -23.49 1.71
N ARG A 214 0.15 -24.10 2.89
CA ARG A 214 -0.38 -25.44 3.21
C ARG A 214 -1.91 -25.50 3.15
N LEU A 215 -2.60 -24.43 3.57
CA LEU A 215 -4.04 -24.31 3.48
C LEU A 215 -4.52 -24.24 2.03
N ALA A 216 -3.88 -23.42 1.20
CA ALA A 216 -4.20 -23.33 -0.23
C ALA A 216 -4.02 -24.68 -0.94
N ASP A 217 -2.92 -25.38 -0.63
CA ASP A 217 -2.64 -26.72 -1.13
C ASP A 217 -3.64 -27.78 -0.66
N ALA A 218 -4.04 -27.73 0.62
CA ALA A 218 -5.05 -28.63 1.17
C ALA A 218 -6.43 -28.40 0.53
N ALA A 219 -6.82 -27.13 0.37
CA ALA A 219 -8.06 -26.77 -0.31
C ALA A 219 -8.05 -27.21 -1.78
N LEU A 220 -6.94 -27.04 -2.49
CA LEU A 220 -6.80 -27.46 -3.89
C LEU A 220 -6.97 -28.98 -4.04
N ARG A 221 -6.36 -29.77 -3.15
CA ARG A 221 -6.50 -31.23 -3.16
C ARG A 221 -7.93 -31.69 -2.87
N ARG A 222 -8.67 -30.94 -2.03
CA ARG A 222 -10.00 -31.31 -1.57
C ARG A 222 -11.12 -30.86 -2.51
N HIS A 223 -10.93 -29.73 -3.21
CA HIS A 223 -11.92 -29.06 -4.04
C HIS A 223 -11.42 -28.87 -5.48
N PRO A 224 -11.85 -29.73 -6.43
CA PRO A 224 -11.37 -29.69 -7.81
C PRO A 224 -11.64 -28.37 -8.56
N ASP A 225 -12.69 -27.62 -8.19
CA ASP A 225 -13.08 -26.32 -8.78
C ASP A 225 -12.67 -25.13 -7.89
N LEU A 226 -11.57 -25.28 -7.13
CA LEU A 226 -10.96 -24.16 -6.41
C LEU A 226 -10.45 -23.10 -7.40
N LEU A 227 -10.91 -21.86 -7.24
CA LEU A 227 -10.39 -20.69 -7.93
C LEU A 227 -9.42 -19.92 -7.02
N TYR A 228 -8.15 -19.81 -7.40
CA TYR A 228 -7.22 -18.86 -6.77
C TYR A 228 -7.30 -17.49 -7.45
N MET A 229 -7.68 -16.49 -6.67
CA MET A 229 -7.74 -15.09 -7.07
C MET A 229 -6.44 -14.37 -6.74
N ALA A 230 -5.57 -14.28 -7.74
CA ALA A 230 -4.36 -13.48 -7.70
C ALA A 230 -4.73 -11.98 -7.71
N GLN A 231 -3.92 -11.14 -7.04
CA GLN A 231 -4.26 -9.74 -6.82
C GLN A 231 -3.09 -8.78 -6.99
N GLU A 232 -1.86 -9.25 -7.11
CA GLU A 232 -0.68 -8.41 -7.19
C GLU A 232 -0.18 -8.22 -8.62
N LEU A 233 0.53 -7.13 -8.86
CA LEU A 233 1.16 -6.86 -10.15
C LEU A 233 2.12 -7.99 -10.56
N GLN A 234 2.86 -8.55 -9.60
CA GLN A 234 3.75 -9.69 -9.85
C GLN A 234 2.98 -10.95 -10.30
N ASP A 235 1.75 -11.15 -9.79
CA ASP A 235 0.91 -12.26 -10.22
C ASP A 235 0.47 -12.03 -11.67
N LEU A 236 0.06 -10.81 -12.01
CA LEU A 236 -0.31 -10.44 -13.38
C LEU A 236 0.87 -10.61 -14.35
N GLU A 237 2.08 -10.21 -13.94
CA GLU A 237 3.30 -10.43 -14.70
C GLU A 237 3.57 -11.93 -14.92
N LEU A 238 3.44 -12.76 -13.88
CA LEU A 238 3.63 -14.21 -13.99
C LEU A 238 2.58 -14.86 -14.90
N LEU A 239 1.32 -14.47 -14.78
CA LEU A 239 0.23 -14.98 -15.60
C LEU A 239 0.43 -14.59 -17.07
N TYR A 240 0.79 -13.32 -17.34
CA TYR A 240 0.86 -12.77 -18.69
C TYR A 240 2.19 -13.05 -19.42
N TRP A 241 3.34 -12.90 -18.75
CA TRP A 241 4.67 -13.12 -19.34
C TRP A 241 5.19 -14.52 -19.11
N GLY A 242 4.87 -15.09 -17.96
CA GLY A 242 5.46 -16.33 -17.51
C GLY A 242 6.82 -16.23 -16.87
N ASP A 243 7.37 -17.41 -16.60
CA ASP A 243 8.70 -17.62 -16.07
C ASP A 243 9.40 -18.76 -16.80
N VAL A 244 10.59 -19.12 -16.32
CA VAL A 244 11.40 -20.23 -16.82
C VAL A 244 11.46 -21.39 -15.82
N SER A 245 10.55 -21.46 -14.85
CA SER A 245 10.66 -22.40 -13.73
C SER A 245 10.55 -23.86 -14.19
N GLU A 246 9.71 -24.14 -15.19
CA GLU A 246 9.60 -25.46 -15.80
C GLU A 246 10.92 -25.91 -16.44
N ALA A 247 11.55 -25.05 -17.25
CA ALA A 247 12.82 -25.34 -17.90
C ALA A 247 13.98 -25.48 -16.89
N ALA A 248 13.91 -24.75 -15.78
CA ALA A 248 14.89 -24.81 -14.70
C ALA A 248 14.65 -25.97 -13.72
N GLY A 249 13.51 -26.66 -13.79
CA GLY A 249 13.11 -27.67 -12.82
C GLY A 249 12.91 -27.11 -11.40
N THR A 250 12.51 -25.83 -11.28
CA THR A 250 12.32 -25.17 -9.99
C THR A 250 10.84 -25.06 -9.63
N SER A 251 10.55 -25.09 -8.33
CA SER A 251 9.19 -24.92 -7.80
C SER A 251 9.20 -24.11 -6.51
N SER A 252 8.09 -23.44 -6.25
CA SER A 252 7.81 -22.72 -5.00
C SER A 252 6.67 -23.42 -4.24
N ALA A 253 6.66 -23.31 -2.91
CA ALA A 253 5.54 -23.77 -2.08
C ALA A 253 4.31 -22.86 -2.18
N ALA A 254 4.52 -21.62 -2.59
CA ALA A 254 3.48 -20.67 -3.00
C ALA A 254 3.42 -20.57 -4.54
N PRO A 255 2.30 -20.19 -5.16
CA PRO A 255 2.15 -19.92 -6.59
C PRO A 255 2.87 -18.64 -7.04
N LEU A 256 4.19 -18.63 -6.83
CA LEU A 256 5.14 -17.63 -7.29
C LEU A 256 5.87 -18.09 -8.55
N THR A 257 5.68 -19.36 -8.95
CA THR A 257 6.26 -19.94 -10.16
C THR A 257 5.23 -20.78 -10.91
N ARG A 258 5.35 -20.87 -12.24
CA ARG A 258 4.39 -21.59 -13.11
C ARG A 258 4.23 -23.07 -12.78
N THR A 259 5.27 -23.67 -12.22
CA THR A 259 5.29 -25.07 -11.79
C THR A 259 4.34 -25.36 -10.61
N HIS A 260 3.87 -24.34 -9.89
CA HIS A 260 2.92 -24.53 -8.80
C HIS A 260 1.57 -25.06 -9.31
N PRO A 261 0.94 -26.06 -8.65
CA PRO A 261 -0.33 -26.65 -9.10
C PRO A 261 -1.45 -25.64 -9.41
N LEU A 262 -1.67 -24.62 -8.57
CA LEU A 262 -2.66 -23.57 -8.83
C LEU A 262 -2.49 -22.87 -10.20
N LEU A 263 -1.25 -22.63 -10.61
CA LEU A 263 -0.94 -21.98 -11.89
C LEU A 263 -0.96 -22.99 -13.04
N ARG A 264 -0.34 -24.16 -12.85
CA ARG A 264 -0.22 -25.22 -13.84
C ARG A 264 -1.57 -25.81 -14.23
N GLU A 265 -2.50 -25.93 -13.29
CA GLU A 265 -3.83 -26.52 -13.48
C GLU A 265 -4.90 -25.46 -13.80
N GLU A 266 -4.50 -24.26 -14.22
CA GLU A 266 -5.40 -23.16 -14.59
C GLU A 266 -6.41 -22.76 -13.49
N ARG A 267 -6.04 -22.97 -12.23
CA ARG A 267 -6.86 -22.56 -11.08
C ARG A 267 -6.66 -21.11 -10.71
N THR A 268 -5.68 -20.42 -11.29
CA THR A 268 -5.43 -19.00 -11.02
C THR A 268 -6.11 -18.07 -12.02
N ARG A 269 -6.73 -17.01 -11.51
CA ARG A 269 -7.16 -15.83 -12.29
C ARG A 269 -6.81 -14.54 -11.57
N LEU A 270 -6.46 -13.50 -12.32
CA LEU A 270 -6.35 -12.13 -11.83
C LEU A 270 -7.33 -11.24 -12.58
N TYR A 271 -8.14 -10.50 -11.84
CA TYR A 271 -9.09 -9.53 -12.38
C TYR A 271 -8.63 -8.12 -12.06
N TYR A 272 -8.42 -7.31 -13.09
CA TYR A 272 -8.07 -5.89 -12.96
C TYR A 272 -9.22 -4.95 -13.34
N ASP A 273 -10.44 -5.50 -13.42
CA ASP A 273 -11.71 -4.81 -13.59
C ASP A 273 -12.61 -5.23 -12.42
N SER A 274 -13.13 -4.26 -11.65
CA SER A 274 -13.91 -4.54 -10.44
C SER A 274 -15.21 -5.30 -10.73
N SER A 275 -15.95 -4.92 -11.77
CA SER A 275 -17.18 -5.60 -12.19
C SER A 275 -16.94 -7.03 -12.62
N THR A 276 -15.96 -7.26 -13.51
CA THR A 276 -15.60 -8.62 -13.95
C THR A 276 -15.19 -9.49 -12.76
N TRP A 277 -14.44 -8.93 -11.80
CA TRP A 277 -14.04 -9.66 -10.60
C TRP A 277 -15.24 -10.08 -9.74
N ILE A 278 -16.15 -9.14 -9.46
CA ILE A 278 -17.37 -9.39 -8.68
C ILE A 278 -18.24 -10.43 -9.40
N ASP A 279 -18.44 -10.29 -10.71
CA ASP A 279 -19.29 -11.21 -11.47
C ASP A 279 -18.71 -12.63 -11.53
N ALA A 280 -17.39 -12.78 -11.65
CA ALA A 280 -16.72 -14.09 -11.61
C ALA A 280 -16.89 -14.84 -10.27
N LEU A 281 -17.19 -14.11 -9.19
CA LEU A 281 -17.41 -14.67 -7.85
C LEU A 281 -18.87 -15.02 -7.58
N ARG A 282 -19.83 -14.55 -8.39
CA ARG A 282 -21.26 -14.75 -8.18
C ARG A 282 -21.66 -16.23 -8.20
N ASP A 283 -20.95 -17.05 -8.98
CA ASP A 283 -21.20 -18.48 -9.08
C ASP A 283 -20.33 -19.31 -8.12
N ARG A 284 -19.63 -18.69 -7.17
CA ARG A 284 -18.87 -19.42 -6.15
C ARG A 284 -19.75 -19.68 -4.94
N ASP A 285 -19.48 -20.78 -4.23
CA ASP A 285 -20.28 -21.19 -3.08
C ASP A 285 -19.72 -20.59 -1.78
N PHE A 286 -18.40 -20.32 -1.75
CA PHE A 286 -17.72 -19.68 -0.63
C PHE A 286 -16.37 -19.09 -1.06
N ALA A 287 -15.99 -17.98 -0.45
CA ALA A 287 -14.66 -17.40 -0.58
C ALA A 287 -13.96 -17.31 0.78
N PHE A 288 -12.64 -17.49 0.81
CA PHE A 288 -11.87 -17.25 2.03
C PHE A 288 -10.45 -16.84 1.71
N GLY A 289 -9.78 -16.19 2.66
CA GLY A 289 -8.39 -15.83 2.44
C GLY A 289 -7.89 -14.62 3.19
N THR A 290 -6.61 -14.30 3.01
CA THR A 290 -5.92 -13.25 3.77
C THR A 290 -5.98 -11.86 3.11
N ARG A 291 -6.52 -11.73 1.90
CA ARG A 291 -6.69 -10.44 1.21
C ARG A 291 -8.11 -9.94 1.43
N ILE A 292 -8.26 -8.86 2.20
CA ILE A 292 -9.57 -8.29 2.50
C ILE A 292 -10.40 -8.01 1.24
N HIS A 293 -9.82 -7.38 0.22
CA HIS A 293 -10.54 -7.01 -1.00
C HIS A 293 -10.98 -8.21 -1.85
N GLY A 294 -10.28 -9.35 -1.77
CA GLY A 294 -10.75 -10.58 -2.43
C GLY A 294 -12.01 -11.15 -1.78
N ASN A 295 -12.11 -11.02 -0.47
CA ASN A 295 -13.33 -11.38 0.26
C ASN A 295 -14.43 -10.34 0.07
N VAL A 296 -14.10 -9.04 0.05
CA VAL A 296 -15.08 -7.98 -0.25
C VAL A 296 -15.69 -8.15 -1.65
N ALA A 297 -14.89 -8.47 -2.67
CA ALA A 297 -15.43 -8.76 -4.00
C ALA A 297 -16.43 -9.93 -3.98
N ALA A 298 -16.17 -10.97 -3.16
CA ALA A 298 -17.10 -12.09 -2.99
C ALA A 298 -18.39 -11.65 -2.27
N LEU A 299 -18.29 -10.87 -1.20
CA LEU A 299 -19.45 -10.34 -0.49
C LEU A 299 -20.33 -9.47 -1.40
N LEU A 300 -19.72 -8.60 -2.21
CA LEU A 300 -20.43 -7.79 -3.20
C LEU A 300 -21.12 -8.66 -4.27
N ALA A 301 -20.53 -9.82 -4.60
CA ALA A 301 -21.13 -10.80 -5.52
C ALA A 301 -22.31 -11.59 -4.90
N GLY A 302 -22.59 -11.42 -3.61
CA GLY A 302 -23.55 -12.25 -2.87
C GLY A 302 -22.99 -13.64 -2.53
N THR A 303 -21.67 -13.78 -2.49
CA THR A 303 -20.97 -15.02 -2.12
C THR A 303 -20.46 -14.92 -0.69
N PRO A 304 -20.83 -15.85 0.21
CA PRO A 304 -20.32 -15.91 1.58
C PRO A 304 -18.79 -15.86 1.60
N ALA A 305 -18.22 -15.07 2.51
CA ALA A 305 -16.77 -14.97 2.62
C ALA A 305 -16.25 -14.84 4.06
N VAL A 306 -15.09 -15.43 4.33
CA VAL A 306 -14.38 -15.30 5.62
C VAL A 306 -12.96 -14.80 5.42
N VAL A 307 -12.60 -13.76 6.17
CA VAL A 307 -11.26 -13.16 6.12
C VAL A 307 -10.33 -13.83 7.14
N LEU A 308 -9.13 -14.20 6.68
CA LEU A 308 -8.05 -14.67 7.54
C LEU A 308 -7.13 -13.49 7.87
N CYS A 309 -7.38 -12.87 9.03
CA CYS A 309 -6.72 -11.65 9.46
C CYS A 309 -5.33 -11.94 10.00
N HIS A 310 -4.32 -11.30 9.41
CA HIS A 310 -2.92 -11.47 9.77
C HIS A 310 -2.27 -10.17 10.27
N ASP A 311 -2.97 -9.06 10.13
CA ASP A 311 -2.53 -7.75 10.57
C ASP A 311 -3.74 -6.85 10.85
N SER A 312 -3.45 -5.66 11.38
CA SER A 312 -4.47 -4.66 11.69
C SER A 312 -5.30 -4.20 10.49
N ARG A 313 -4.76 -4.20 9.26
CA ARG A 313 -5.44 -3.64 8.08
C ARG A 313 -6.68 -4.45 7.74
N THR A 314 -6.52 -5.76 7.81
CA THR A 314 -7.60 -6.72 7.57
C THR A 314 -8.55 -6.78 8.77
N LEU A 315 -7.98 -6.84 9.98
CA LEU A 315 -8.76 -6.96 11.22
C LEU A 315 -9.63 -5.75 11.52
N GLU A 316 -9.10 -4.54 11.34
CA GLU A 316 -9.82 -3.27 11.53
C GLU A 316 -11.08 -3.23 10.66
N LEU A 317 -10.96 -3.51 9.36
CA LEU A 317 -12.11 -3.53 8.46
C LEU A 317 -13.11 -4.62 8.83
N CYS A 318 -12.63 -5.82 9.19
CA CYS A 318 -13.53 -6.90 9.58
C CYS A 318 -14.32 -6.55 10.83
N ARG A 319 -13.71 -5.88 11.80
CA ARG A 319 -14.40 -5.42 13.02
C ARG A 319 -15.35 -4.26 12.72
N TYR A 320 -14.91 -3.27 11.94
CA TYR A 320 -15.77 -2.12 11.63
C TYR A 320 -17.03 -2.54 10.87
N PHE A 321 -16.92 -3.46 9.91
CA PHE A 321 -18.03 -3.94 9.07
C PHE A 321 -18.72 -5.21 9.59
N ASP A 322 -18.28 -5.78 10.72
CA ASP A 322 -18.69 -7.12 11.18
C ASP A 322 -18.52 -8.24 10.13
N ILE A 323 -17.50 -8.15 9.28
CA ILE A 323 -17.20 -9.22 8.31
C ILE A 323 -16.71 -10.46 9.09
N PRO A 324 -17.25 -11.66 8.80
CA PRO A 324 -16.76 -12.90 9.38
C PRO A 324 -15.25 -13.07 9.18
N HIS A 325 -14.53 -13.35 10.28
CA HIS A 325 -13.08 -13.48 10.25
C HIS A 325 -12.53 -14.43 11.32
N ARG A 326 -11.28 -14.85 11.10
CA ARG A 326 -10.42 -15.56 12.06
C ARG A 326 -9.04 -14.91 12.04
N LEU A 327 -8.32 -14.92 13.16
CA LEU A 327 -6.90 -14.55 13.13
C LEU A 327 -6.09 -15.72 12.61
N VAL A 328 -5.09 -15.45 11.78
CA VAL A 328 -4.17 -16.48 11.28
C VAL A 328 -3.42 -17.15 12.45
N SER A 329 -3.14 -16.40 13.52
CA SER A 329 -2.54 -16.93 14.76
C SER A 329 -3.38 -18.04 15.40
N ASP A 330 -4.71 -17.95 15.30
CA ASP A 330 -5.62 -18.92 15.92
C ASP A 330 -5.67 -20.25 15.13
N LEU A 331 -5.11 -20.25 13.92
CA LEU A 331 -5.04 -21.40 13.03
C LEU A 331 -3.69 -22.13 13.12
N ALA A 332 -2.75 -21.66 13.96
CA ALA A 332 -1.41 -22.25 14.08
C ALA A 332 -1.45 -23.73 14.53
N ASP A 333 -2.42 -24.07 15.38
CA ASP A 333 -2.63 -25.43 15.90
C ASP A 333 -3.67 -26.23 15.09
N GLU A 334 -4.12 -25.71 13.94
CA GLU A 334 -5.09 -26.41 13.08
C GLU A 334 -4.47 -27.68 12.48
N THR A 335 -5.12 -28.82 12.72
CA THR A 335 -4.64 -30.14 12.29
C THR A 335 -5.32 -30.63 11.02
N ASP A 336 -6.51 -30.12 10.69
CA ASP A 336 -7.27 -30.46 9.50
C ASP A 336 -7.48 -29.22 8.61
N LEU A 337 -6.43 -28.87 7.86
CA LEU A 337 -6.49 -27.79 6.87
C LEU A 337 -7.42 -28.11 5.68
N ALA A 338 -7.68 -29.39 5.40
CA ALA A 338 -8.53 -29.78 4.28
C ALA A 338 -10.02 -29.56 4.59
N GLY A 339 -10.45 -29.78 5.83
CA GLY A 339 -11.81 -29.48 6.30
C GLY A 339 -12.01 -28.05 6.80
N LEU A 340 -10.94 -27.27 6.99
CA LEU A 340 -11.03 -25.89 7.49
C LEU A 340 -11.97 -24.99 6.66
N PRO A 341 -11.97 -24.99 5.31
CA PRO A 341 -12.88 -24.15 4.54
C PRO A 341 -14.37 -24.41 4.85
N ALA A 342 -14.77 -25.68 5.06
CA ALA A 342 -16.14 -26.03 5.42
C ALA A 342 -16.49 -25.52 6.83
N ARG A 343 -15.58 -25.65 7.81
CA ARG A 343 -15.80 -25.11 9.17
C ARG A 343 -15.92 -23.59 9.17
N LEU A 344 -15.04 -22.89 8.44
CA LEU A 344 -15.12 -21.43 8.30
C LEU A 344 -16.49 -21.00 7.75
N TYR A 345 -17.00 -21.71 6.74
CA TYR A 345 -18.32 -21.46 6.17
C TYR A 345 -19.45 -21.68 7.18
N GLU A 346 -19.45 -22.82 7.87
CA GLU A 346 -20.48 -23.20 8.85
C GLU A 346 -20.53 -22.22 10.04
N GLU A 347 -19.37 -21.74 10.48
CA GLU A 347 -19.22 -20.80 11.59
C GLU A 347 -19.47 -19.33 11.19
N ALA A 348 -19.52 -19.00 9.89
CA ALA A 348 -19.68 -17.62 9.42
C ALA A 348 -21.11 -17.11 9.65
N ASP A 349 -21.24 -15.99 10.38
CA ASP A 349 -22.49 -15.27 10.59
C ASP A 349 -22.43 -13.86 9.98
N PHE A 350 -23.29 -13.62 8.98
CA PHE A 350 -23.36 -12.36 8.23
C PHE A 350 -24.45 -11.41 8.77
N SER A 351 -25.14 -11.78 9.84
CA SER A 351 -26.31 -11.05 10.35
C SER A 351 -25.93 -9.65 10.84
N ALA A 352 -24.87 -9.53 11.63
CA ALA A 352 -24.39 -8.24 12.15
C ALA A 352 -23.89 -7.33 11.02
N MET A 353 -23.14 -7.89 10.05
CA MET A 353 -22.68 -7.16 8.86
C MET A 353 -23.86 -6.56 8.11
N SER A 354 -24.87 -7.38 7.79
CA SER A 354 -26.03 -6.96 7.01
C SER A 354 -26.89 -5.95 7.79
N ALA A 355 -27.10 -6.17 9.09
CA ALA A 355 -27.90 -5.28 9.94
C ALA A 355 -27.26 -3.89 10.11
N GLY A 356 -25.93 -3.82 10.27
CA GLY A 356 -25.20 -2.56 10.43
C GLY A 356 -24.85 -1.85 9.13
N HIS A 357 -24.99 -2.49 7.96
CA HIS A 357 -24.54 -1.95 6.68
C HIS A 357 -25.19 -0.61 6.33
N GLY A 358 -26.51 -0.49 6.51
CA GLY A 358 -27.26 0.73 6.18
C GLY A 358 -26.80 1.94 7.01
N GLU A 359 -26.53 1.76 8.30
CA GLU A 359 -26.02 2.84 9.17
C GLU A 359 -24.63 3.32 8.72
N ARG A 360 -23.73 2.38 8.43
CA ARG A 360 -22.38 2.69 7.94
C ARG A 360 -22.41 3.37 6.58
N PHE A 361 -23.34 2.98 5.72
CA PHE A 361 -23.58 3.65 4.44
C PHE A 361 -24.06 5.09 4.64
N ASP A 362 -25.04 5.30 5.51
CA ASP A 362 -25.56 6.65 5.82
C ASP A 362 -24.45 7.56 6.39
N ARG A 363 -23.51 6.98 7.17
CA ARG A 363 -22.32 7.68 7.66
C ARG A 363 -21.37 8.10 6.53
N LEU A 364 -21.14 7.25 5.52
CA LEU A 364 -20.36 7.61 4.35
C LEU A 364 -21.05 8.71 3.51
N VAL A 365 -22.37 8.64 3.34
CA VAL A 365 -23.14 9.68 2.65
C VAL A 365 -23.03 11.01 3.40
N SER A 366 -23.22 11.01 4.71
CA SER A 366 -23.05 12.19 5.57
C SER A 366 -21.63 12.77 5.52
N PHE A 367 -20.61 11.92 5.37
CA PHE A 367 -19.23 12.34 5.13
C PHE A 367 -19.12 13.07 3.79
N MET A 368 -19.62 12.50 2.69
CA MET A 368 -19.59 13.17 1.37
C MET A 368 -20.33 14.51 1.38
N ASP A 369 -21.50 14.58 2.01
CA ASP A 369 -22.31 15.81 2.13
C ASP A 369 -21.54 16.91 2.87
N ARG A 370 -20.91 16.61 4.01
CA ARG A 370 -20.12 17.59 4.77
C ARG A 370 -18.88 18.07 4.05
N HIS A 371 -18.34 17.25 3.16
CA HIS A 371 -17.21 17.60 2.31
C HIS A 371 -17.62 18.33 1.03
N GLY A 372 -18.92 18.58 0.83
CA GLY A 372 -19.44 19.31 -0.31
C GLY A 372 -19.35 18.54 -1.64
N LEU A 373 -19.15 17.22 -1.59
CA LEU A 373 -19.07 16.39 -2.79
C LEU A 373 -20.49 16.09 -3.30
N ASP A 374 -20.72 16.32 -4.58
CA ASP A 374 -21.93 15.82 -5.25
C ASP A 374 -21.84 14.32 -5.46
N HIS A 375 -22.95 13.61 -5.28
CA HIS A 375 -22.96 12.16 -5.35
C HIS A 375 -24.33 11.58 -5.72
N VAL A 376 -24.31 10.38 -6.31
CA VAL A 376 -25.49 9.68 -6.84
C VAL A 376 -26.51 9.26 -5.78
N HIS A 377 -26.11 9.28 -4.50
CA HIS A 377 -26.95 8.91 -3.36
C HIS A 377 -27.70 10.07 -2.70
N ARG A 378 -27.63 11.29 -3.25
CA ARG A 378 -28.43 12.43 -2.76
C ARG A 378 -29.92 12.17 -2.96
N PRO A 379 -30.82 12.86 -2.23
CA PRO A 379 -32.24 12.84 -2.52
C PRO A 379 -32.52 13.19 -4.00
N GLY A 380 -33.16 12.27 -4.73
CA GLY A 380 -33.43 12.41 -6.17
C GLY A 380 -32.29 11.94 -7.10
N GLY A 381 -31.16 11.51 -6.56
CA GLY A 381 -30.10 10.83 -7.31
C GLY A 381 -30.53 9.41 -7.73
N ASP A 382 -29.81 8.84 -8.71
CA ASP A 382 -30.15 7.55 -9.32
C ASP A 382 -29.47 6.34 -8.63
N GLY A 383 -28.72 6.57 -7.54
CA GLY A 383 -27.99 5.53 -6.83
C GLY A 383 -26.84 4.89 -7.62
N GLY A 384 -26.42 5.49 -8.73
CA GLY A 384 -25.37 4.97 -9.62
C GLY A 384 -25.91 4.08 -10.74
N ALA A 385 -27.21 4.12 -11.03
CA ALA A 385 -27.82 3.34 -12.11
C ALA A 385 -27.26 3.73 -13.50
N ALA A 386 -26.99 5.00 -13.76
CA ALA A 386 -26.36 5.47 -14.99
C ALA A 386 -24.94 4.91 -15.15
N PHE A 387 -24.13 4.97 -14.09
CA PHE A 387 -22.79 4.36 -14.04
C PHE A 387 -22.84 2.87 -14.38
N GLU A 388 -23.75 2.11 -13.77
CA GLU A 388 -23.91 0.68 -14.06
C GLU A 388 -24.37 0.42 -15.50
N SER A 389 -25.25 1.26 -16.03
CA SER A 389 -25.71 1.16 -17.41
C SER A 389 -24.56 1.40 -18.39
N GLU A 390 -23.73 2.40 -18.14
CA GLU A 390 -22.55 2.70 -18.94
C GLU A 390 -21.52 1.58 -18.87
N LEU A 391 -21.19 1.12 -17.66
CA LEU A 391 -20.20 0.07 -17.45
C LEU A 391 -20.57 -1.25 -18.16
N LYS A 392 -21.87 -1.60 -18.21
CA LYS A 392 -22.37 -2.77 -18.95
C LYS A 392 -22.15 -2.71 -20.47
N ARG A 393 -21.90 -1.52 -21.02
CA ARG A 393 -21.60 -1.33 -22.46
C ARG A 393 -20.10 -1.43 -22.76
N VAL A 394 -19.25 -1.46 -21.73
CA VAL A 394 -17.80 -1.53 -21.88
C VAL A 394 -17.39 -3.00 -22.01
N ASP A 395 -16.58 -3.31 -23.02
CA ASP A 395 -15.99 -4.63 -23.21
C ASP A 395 -14.76 -4.78 -22.31
N LEU A 396 -14.98 -5.28 -21.09
CA LEU A 396 -13.94 -5.44 -20.08
C LEU A 396 -13.24 -6.79 -20.21
N HIS A 397 -11.97 -6.84 -19.82
CA HIS A 397 -11.20 -8.09 -19.92
C HIS A 397 -11.79 -9.15 -18.97
N PRO A 398 -11.97 -10.41 -19.39
CA PRO A 398 -12.57 -11.48 -18.57
C PRO A 398 -11.68 -11.98 -17.41
N GLY A 399 -10.62 -11.26 -17.06
CA GLY A 399 -9.55 -11.71 -16.17
C GLY A 399 -8.45 -12.50 -16.90
N VAL A 400 -7.24 -12.47 -16.33
CA VAL A 400 -6.02 -13.06 -16.91
C VAL A 400 -5.74 -14.40 -16.26
N GLY A 401 -5.51 -15.42 -17.08
CA GLY A 401 -5.07 -16.76 -16.66
C GLY A 401 -3.60 -17.02 -17.00
N SER A 402 -3.08 -18.17 -16.58
CA SER A 402 -1.72 -18.59 -16.90
C SER A 402 -1.54 -18.73 -18.41
N TRP A 403 -0.69 -17.91 -19.03
CA TRP A 403 -0.30 -18.09 -20.44
C TRP A 403 0.47 -19.40 -20.60
N ARG A 404 0.15 -20.23 -21.62
CA ARG A 404 0.70 -21.60 -21.74
C ARG A 404 1.64 -21.79 -22.93
N GLY A 405 2.09 -20.70 -23.53
CA GLY A 405 2.98 -20.75 -24.70
C GLY A 405 2.23 -20.85 -26.03
N ASP A 406 0.90 -20.91 -26.00
CA ASP A 406 0.03 -20.84 -27.16
C ASP A 406 0.02 -19.43 -27.76
N ASP A 407 -0.33 -19.37 -29.06
CA ASP A 407 -0.48 -18.10 -29.77
C ASP A 407 -1.87 -17.52 -29.50
N ASP A 408 -1.94 -16.66 -28.48
CA ASP A 408 -3.09 -15.83 -28.13
C ASP A 408 -3.14 -14.51 -28.93
N GLY A 409 -2.30 -14.37 -29.96
CA GLY A 409 -2.11 -13.13 -30.72
C GLY A 409 -1.14 -12.14 -30.05
N GLY A 410 -0.71 -12.39 -28.81
CA GLY A 410 0.20 -11.54 -28.05
C GLY A 410 1.68 -11.91 -28.18
N LEU A 411 2.02 -13.04 -28.84
CA LEU A 411 3.41 -13.53 -28.94
C LEU A 411 4.36 -12.51 -29.56
N GLY A 412 3.95 -11.86 -30.65
CA GLY A 412 4.77 -10.85 -31.34
C GLY A 412 5.12 -9.67 -30.41
N TYR A 413 4.13 -9.21 -29.64
CA TYR A 413 4.32 -8.14 -28.65
C TYR A 413 5.25 -8.58 -27.52
N ARG A 414 5.01 -9.76 -26.91
CA ARG A 414 5.85 -10.33 -25.86
C ARG A 414 7.32 -10.40 -26.28
N LEU A 415 7.59 -10.94 -27.47
CA LEU A 415 8.96 -11.06 -28.00
C LEU A 415 9.60 -9.70 -28.26
N ALA A 416 8.87 -8.76 -28.87
CA ALA A 416 9.37 -7.41 -29.11
C ALA A 416 9.68 -6.68 -27.80
N TRP A 417 8.78 -6.76 -26.83
CA TRP A 417 8.95 -6.16 -25.52
C TRP A 417 10.14 -6.77 -24.77
N LEU A 418 10.28 -8.09 -24.72
CA LEU A 418 11.42 -8.76 -24.09
C LEU A 418 12.76 -8.34 -24.72
N ARG A 419 12.83 -8.23 -26.05
CA ARG A 419 14.03 -7.75 -26.74
C ARG A 419 14.36 -6.31 -26.36
N GLN A 420 13.36 -5.44 -26.31
CA GLN A 420 13.54 -4.05 -25.92
C GLN A 420 13.93 -3.91 -24.44
N ALA A 421 13.25 -4.61 -23.55
CA ALA A 421 13.52 -4.64 -22.11
C ALA A 421 14.94 -5.15 -21.82
N ASN A 422 15.38 -6.22 -22.50
CA ASN A 422 16.74 -6.73 -22.38
C ASN A 422 17.80 -5.72 -22.88
N ALA A 423 17.54 -5.04 -24.00
CA ALA A 423 18.41 -3.98 -24.50
C ALA A 423 18.53 -2.82 -23.50
N GLN A 424 17.39 -2.38 -22.93
CA GLN A 424 17.36 -1.34 -21.90
C GLN A 424 18.06 -1.78 -20.60
N ALA A 425 17.85 -3.03 -20.16
CA ALA A 425 18.51 -3.59 -18.98
C ALA A 425 20.03 -3.63 -19.16
N LYS A 426 20.53 -4.07 -20.32
CA LYS A 426 21.97 -4.03 -20.65
C LYS A 426 22.53 -2.61 -20.67
N ALA A 427 21.78 -1.64 -21.21
CA ALA A 427 22.18 -0.24 -21.20
C ALA A 427 22.26 0.32 -19.76
N ARG A 428 21.26 0.04 -18.92
CA ARG A 428 21.24 0.43 -17.50
C ARG A 428 22.38 -0.23 -16.72
N GLN A 429 22.64 -1.52 -16.94
CA GLN A 429 23.75 -2.24 -16.31
C GLN A 429 25.08 -1.58 -16.68
N THR A 430 25.29 -1.28 -17.96
CA THR A 430 26.51 -0.62 -18.44
C THR A 430 26.70 0.77 -17.80
N ALA A 431 25.62 1.54 -17.68
CA ALA A 431 25.64 2.84 -17.00
C ALA A 431 25.92 2.71 -15.50
N SER A 432 25.32 1.71 -14.84
CA SER A 432 25.55 1.39 -13.43
C SER A 432 27.00 0.98 -13.19
N ASP A 433 27.55 0.07 -13.99
CA ASP A 433 28.95 -0.37 -13.89
C ASP A 433 29.92 0.81 -14.06
N LYS A 434 29.63 1.72 -15.01
CA LYS A 434 30.40 2.96 -15.16
C LYS A 434 30.31 3.81 -13.90
N ARG A 435 29.11 3.98 -13.33
CA ARG A 435 28.90 4.78 -12.13
C ARG A 435 29.60 4.18 -10.91
N VAL A 436 29.54 2.86 -10.74
CA VAL A 436 30.26 2.14 -9.69
C VAL A 436 31.76 2.40 -9.81
N ARG A 437 32.34 2.26 -11.02
CA ARG A 437 33.77 2.56 -11.23
C ARG A 437 34.13 4.00 -10.86
N GLU A 438 33.31 4.98 -11.27
CA GLU A 438 33.51 6.40 -10.91
C GLU A 438 33.44 6.64 -9.39
N LEU A 439 32.45 6.05 -8.72
CA LEU A 439 32.28 6.18 -7.27
C LEU A 439 33.42 5.48 -6.52
N SER A 440 33.81 4.28 -6.93
CA SER A 440 34.97 3.59 -6.36
C SER A 440 36.24 4.44 -6.48
N ALA A 441 36.49 5.06 -7.64
CA ALA A 441 37.63 5.95 -7.81
C ALA A 441 37.56 7.19 -6.88
N LYS A 442 36.37 7.78 -6.72
CA LYS A 442 36.16 8.90 -5.79
C LYS A 442 36.37 8.51 -4.33
N VAL A 443 35.86 7.34 -3.91
CA VAL A 443 36.04 6.80 -2.56
C VAL A 443 37.53 6.62 -2.28
N THR A 444 38.27 5.96 -3.18
CA THR A 444 39.73 5.79 -3.04
C THR A 444 40.46 7.14 -2.92
N ALA A 445 40.06 8.14 -3.70
CA ALA A 445 40.65 9.48 -3.63
C ALA A 445 40.34 10.19 -2.30
N LEU A 446 39.11 10.05 -1.79
CA LEU A 446 38.70 10.61 -0.49
C LEU A 446 39.40 9.90 0.67
N GLU A 447 39.55 8.59 0.63
CA GLU A 447 40.32 7.83 1.61
C GLU A 447 41.78 8.27 1.66
N LYS A 448 42.39 8.53 0.49
CA LYS A 448 43.74 9.08 0.41
C LYS A 448 43.81 10.46 1.07
N LYS A 449 42.89 11.37 0.74
CA LYS A 449 42.81 12.70 1.37
C LYS A 449 42.60 12.61 2.87
N ALA A 450 41.71 11.73 3.34
CA ALA A 450 41.45 11.54 4.77
C ALA A 450 42.71 11.07 5.51
N LYS A 451 43.50 10.17 4.92
CA LYS A 451 44.81 9.75 5.46
C LYS A 451 45.80 10.92 5.52
N GLU A 452 45.87 11.73 4.47
CA GLU A 452 46.72 12.94 4.43
C GLU A 452 46.31 13.95 5.52
N THR A 453 45.00 14.24 5.64
CA THR A 453 44.48 15.14 6.68
C THR A 453 44.76 14.61 8.08
N ALA A 454 44.57 13.31 8.33
CA ALA A 454 44.91 12.69 9.62
C ALA A 454 46.42 12.81 9.93
N GLY A 455 47.28 12.71 8.92
CA GLY A 455 48.72 12.95 9.06
C GLY A 455 49.05 14.40 9.42
N LEU A 456 48.40 15.37 8.78
CA LEU A 456 48.55 16.79 9.08
C LEU A 456 48.08 17.14 10.50
N VAL A 457 46.93 16.62 10.94
CA VAL A 457 46.42 16.81 12.31
C VAL A 457 47.46 16.34 13.34
N LYS A 458 48.04 15.14 13.16
CA LYS A 458 49.12 14.66 14.04
C LYS A 458 50.35 15.56 14.03
N SER A 459 50.69 16.16 12.90
CA SER A 459 51.81 17.11 12.79
C SER A 459 51.53 18.39 13.57
N VAL A 460 50.33 18.97 13.41
CA VAL A 460 49.88 20.17 14.13
C VAL A 460 49.90 19.90 15.64
N GLU A 461 49.37 18.78 16.11
CA GLU A 461 49.39 18.39 17.53
C GLU A 461 50.82 18.30 18.09
N ARG A 462 51.77 17.73 17.35
CA ARG A 462 53.19 17.69 17.76
C ARG A 462 53.80 19.08 17.84
N THR A 463 53.43 19.95 16.90
CA THR A 463 53.96 21.32 16.82
C THR A 463 53.41 22.18 17.96
N ALA A 464 52.11 22.05 18.27
CA ALA A 464 51.48 22.66 19.43
C ALA A 464 52.16 22.24 20.74
N LYS A 465 52.39 20.94 20.96
CA LYS A 465 53.13 20.44 22.14
C LYS A 465 54.56 21.00 22.24
N ARG A 466 55.25 21.18 21.11
CA ARG A 466 56.59 21.80 21.09
C ARG A 466 56.52 23.28 21.46
N LEU A 467 55.54 24.02 20.94
CA LEU A 467 55.28 25.42 21.28
C LEU A 467 54.98 25.58 22.78
N GLU A 468 54.09 24.77 23.35
CA GLU A 468 53.81 24.78 24.79
C GLU A 468 55.07 24.55 25.63
N LYS A 469 55.93 23.61 25.22
CA LYS A 469 57.20 23.33 25.90
C LYS A 469 58.17 24.51 25.82
N LEU A 470 58.26 25.16 24.66
CA LEU A 470 59.08 26.37 24.47
C LEU A 470 58.53 27.54 25.30
N GLU A 471 57.22 27.76 25.34
CA GLU A 471 56.59 28.77 26.20
C GLU A 471 56.86 28.52 27.69
N ALA A 472 56.78 27.27 28.13
CA ALA A 472 57.12 26.89 29.50
C ALA A 472 58.61 27.16 29.82
N GLN A 473 59.51 26.90 28.86
CA GLN A 473 60.94 27.22 29.01
C GLN A 473 61.17 28.74 29.08
N VAL A 474 60.52 29.53 28.23
CA VAL A 474 60.60 31.01 28.27
C VAL A 474 60.07 31.57 29.59
N ARG A 475 59.00 31.01 30.16
CA ARG A 475 58.48 31.38 31.49
C ARG A 475 59.44 31.02 32.64
N SER A 476 60.35 30.07 32.43
CA SER A 476 61.32 29.61 33.42
C SER A 476 62.66 30.37 33.41
N THR A 477 62.88 31.26 32.45
CA THR A 477 64.13 32.01 32.27
C THR A 477 64.44 32.92 33.47
N PRO A 478 65.71 33.03 33.93
CA PRO A 478 66.12 33.84 35.08
C PRO A 478 65.64 35.30 35.05
N TYR A 479 65.47 35.85 33.85
CA TYR A 479 65.03 37.23 33.61
C TYR A 479 63.65 37.55 34.23
N LEU A 480 62.67 36.64 34.16
CA LEU A 480 61.34 36.85 34.74
C LEU A 480 61.33 36.63 36.26
N ARG A 481 62.20 35.75 36.79
CA ARG A 481 62.40 35.61 38.23
C ARG A 481 63.05 36.86 38.83
N LEU A 482 64.06 37.42 38.17
CA LEU A 482 64.70 38.70 38.52
C LEU A 482 63.70 39.86 38.45
N ARG A 483 62.85 39.94 37.42
CA ARG A 483 61.81 40.97 37.30
C ARG A 483 60.73 40.88 38.39
N ARG A 484 60.36 39.67 38.82
CA ARG A 484 59.42 39.47 39.94
C ARG A 484 60.04 39.79 41.30
N LEU A 485 61.32 39.45 41.51
CA LEU A 485 62.08 39.84 42.71
C LEU A 485 62.25 41.35 42.80
N ALA A 486 62.71 42.00 41.71
CA ALA A 486 62.84 43.45 41.64
C ALA A 486 61.49 44.16 41.85
N GLY A 487 60.39 43.63 41.29
CA GLY A 487 59.04 44.17 41.50
C GLY A 487 58.48 43.99 42.92
N ARG A 488 58.95 43.01 43.71
CA ARG A 488 58.60 42.87 45.14
C ARG A 488 59.46 43.80 46.00
N VAL A 489 60.74 43.94 45.69
CA VAL A 489 61.65 44.86 46.40
C VAL A 489 61.22 46.30 46.21
N LEU A 490 60.88 46.71 44.97
CA LEU A 490 60.40 48.06 44.68
C LEU A 490 59.07 48.41 45.35
N ARG A 491 58.18 47.43 45.57
CA ARG A 491 56.92 47.62 46.31
C ARG A 491 57.14 47.72 47.82
N ARG A 492 58.09 46.97 48.39
CA ARG A 492 58.45 47.10 49.82
C ARG A 492 59.17 48.42 50.14
N LEU A 493 59.83 49.03 49.14
CA LEU A 493 60.53 50.32 49.28
C LEU A 493 59.66 51.54 48.90
N GLY A 494 58.37 51.36 48.59
CA GLY A 494 57.46 52.47 48.28
C GLY A 494 57.71 53.21 46.95
N LEU A 495 58.57 52.68 46.07
CA LEU A 495 58.98 53.33 44.81
C LEU A 495 58.19 52.87 43.58
N ARG A 496 57.10 52.12 43.78
CA ARG A 496 56.20 51.67 42.73
C ARG A 496 54.79 51.54 43.31
N ARG A 497 53.84 52.35 42.84
CA ARG A 497 52.42 52.26 43.22
C ARG A 497 51.84 50.91 42.83
#